data_AF-A0A6P6FKP8-F1
#
_entry.id   AF-A0A6P6FKP8-F1
#
_cell.length_a   1.000
_cell.length_b   1.000
_cell.length_c   1.000
_cell.angle_alpha   90.00
_cell.angle_beta   90.00
_cell.angle_gamma   90.00
#
_symmetry.space_group_name_H-M   'P 1'
#
loop_
_entity.id
_entity.type
_entity.pdbx_description
1 polymer ?
#
loop_
_entity_poly.entity_id
_entity_poly.type
_entity_poly.pdbx_seq_one_letter_code
_entity_poly.pdbx_strand_id
1 'polypeptide(L)'
;MAKRLVPLLNRVLVEKIVPPSKTNAGILLPEKSTKLNSGKVVAVGPGVHDREGKLIPVSLKQGDTVLIPDYGGTEVKLGDKEYTLSCSLTLFPRTIYIEMRIYWEHCMINGFE
;
A
#
# COMPACT_ATOMS: atom_id res chain seq x y z
N MET A 1 -16.33 17.64 5.62
CA MET A 1 -14.96 18.19 5.50
C MET A 1 -14.02 17.34 6.35
N ALA A 2 -13.19 16.50 5.72
CA ALA A 2 -12.02 15.89 6.35
C ALA A 2 -10.98 15.67 5.23
N LYS A 3 -10.55 16.76 4.57
CA LYS A 3 -9.63 16.70 3.41
C LYS A 3 -8.17 16.49 3.82
N ARG A 4 -7.91 16.15 5.08
CA ARG A 4 -6.58 15.86 5.64
C ARG A 4 -6.67 14.64 6.56
N LEU A 5 -6.98 13.48 5.99
CA LEU A 5 -6.70 12.22 6.69
C LEU A 5 -5.19 11.99 6.60
N VAL A 6 -4.48 12.27 7.69
CA VAL A 6 -3.03 12.03 7.77
C VAL A 6 -2.84 10.68 8.44
N PRO A 7 -2.39 9.65 7.70
CA PRO A 7 -2.09 8.36 8.30
C PRO A 7 -0.89 8.50 9.26
N LEU A 8 -0.99 7.85 10.42
CA LEU A 8 0.05 7.90 11.46
C LEU A 8 1.09 6.79 11.24
N LEU A 9 2.34 7.04 11.66
CA LEU A 9 3.46 6.09 11.60
C LEU A 9 3.67 5.56 10.17
N ASN A 10 3.71 4.23 10.01
CA ASN A 10 3.97 3.53 8.75
C ASN A 10 2.70 3.18 7.96
N ARG A 11 1.64 3.97 8.14
CA ARG A 11 0.38 3.74 7.45
C ARG A 11 0.35 4.54 6.15
N VAL A 12 -0.26 3.94 5.14
CA VAL A 12 -0.42 4.50 3.80
C VAL A 12 -1.89 4.42 3.44
N LEU A 13 -2.44 5.55 3.01
CA LEU A 13 -3.81 5.65 2.55
C LEU A 13 -3.84 5.51 1.04
N VAL A 14 -4.56 4.51 0.55
CA VAL A 14 -4.67 4.18 -0.86
C VAL A 14 -6.13 4.31 -1.30
N GLU A 15 -6.36 5.00 -2.41
CA GLU A 15 -7.66 5.05 -3.10
C GLU A 15 -7.73 3.88 -4.09
N LYS A 16 -8.74 3.02 -3.95
CA LYS A 16 -8.90 1.86 -4.83
C LYS A 16 -9.32 2.34 -6.23
N ILE A 17 -8.57 1.93 -7.25
CA ILE A 17 -8.93 2.24 -8.64
C ILE A 17 -9.88 1.14 -9.10
N VAL A 18 -11.12 1.49 -9.42
CA VAL A 18 -12.06 0.56 -10.05
C VAL A 18 -11.66 0.42 -11.53
N PRO A 19 -11.26 -0.78 -11.99
CA PRO A 19 -10.91 -0.97 -13.40
C PRO A 19 -12.15 -0.76 -14.28
N PRO A 20 -11.99 -0.16 -15.47
CA PRO A 20 -13.11 0.04 -16.39
C PRO A 20 -13.66 -1.30 -16.87
N SER A 21 -14.97 -1.49 -16.78
CA SER A 21 -15.67 -2.72 -17.23
C SER A 21 -15.61 -2.96 -18.75
N LYS A 22 -15.14 -1.98 -19.52
CA LYS A 22 -14.94 -2.06 -20.97
C LYS A 22 -13.47 -1.79 -21.29
N THR A 23 -12.79 -2.75 -21.91
CA THR A 23 -11.49 -2.51 -22.55
C THR A 23 -11.70 -1.69 -23.82
N ASN A 24 -10.67 -0.94 -24.23
CA ASN A 24 -10.68 -0.09 -25.44
C ASN A 24 -11.07 -0.84 -26.74
N ALA A 25 -11.05 -2.18 -26.73
CA ALA A 25 -11.45 -3.05 -27.83
C ALA A 25 -12.95 -3.39 -27.88
N GLY A 26 -13.78 -2.86 -26.97
CA GLY A 26 -15.24 -3.13 -26.95
C GLY A 26 -15.62 -4.54 -26.48
N ILE A 27 -14.65 -5.34 -26.04
CA ILE A 27 -14.85 -6.70 -25.52
C ILE A 27 -15.31 -6.60 -24.06
N LEU A 28 -16.49 -7.15 -23.77
CA LEU A 28 -16.97 -7.33 -22.39
C LEU A 28 -16.10 -8.39 -21.71
N LEU A 29 -15.38 -7.99 -20.66
CA LEU A 29 -14.67 -8.95 -19.82
C LEU A 29 -15.70 -9.75 -18.99
N PRO A 30 -15.59 -11.09 -18.94
CA PRO A 30 -16.42 -11.89 -18.05
C PRO A 30 -16.15 -11.50 -16.58
N GLU A 31 -17.20 -11.47 -15.75
CA GLU A 31 -17.18 -11.01 -14.35
C GLU A 31 -16.12 -11.69 -13.45
N LYS A 32 -15.63 -12.87 -13.86
CA LYS A 32 -14.60 -13.67 -13.16
C LYS A 32 -13.15 -13.32 -13.51
N SER A 33 -12.88 -12.30 -14.33
CA SER A 33 -11.49 -11.89 -14.58
C SER A 33 -10.86 -11.35 -13.29
N THR A 34 -9.69 -11.86 -12.90
CA THR A 34 -8.90 -11.43 -11.74
C THR A 34 -8.68 -9.92 -11.80
N LYS A 35 -9.56 -9.15 -11.14
CA LYS A 35 -9.46 -7.70 -11.05
C LYS A 35 -8.14 -7.39 -10.35
N LEU A 36 -7.21 -6.78 -11.05
CA LEU A 36 -5.99 -6.28 -10.43
C LEU A 36 -6.42 -5.25 -9.38
N ASN A 37 -6.23 -5.57 -8.10
CA ASN A 37 -6.50 -4.67 -7.00
C ASN A 37 -5.41 -3.59 -6.96
N SER A 38 -5.45 -2.69 -7.93
CA SER A 38 -4.56 -1.56 -8.02
C SER A 38 -5.18 -0.36 -7.32
N GLY A 39 -4.36 0.44 -6.66
CA GLY A 39 -4.79 1.66 -6.00
C GLY A 39 -3.77 2.77 -6.16
N LYS A 40 -4.23 4.00 -5.99
CA LYS A 40 -3.39 5.20 -6.00
C LYS A 40 -3.14 5.68 -4.58
N VAL A 41 -1.89 5.93 -4.24
CA VAL A 41 -1.52 6.47 -2.92
C VAL A 41 -2.01 7.91 -2.81
N VAL A 42 -2.80 8.20 -1.78
CA VAL A 42 -3.34 9.54 -1.53
C VAL A 42 -2.59 10.23 -0.40
N ALA A 43 -2.24 9.48 0.65
CA ALA A 43 -1.49 10.01 1.78
C ALA A 43 -0.52 8.97 2.33
N VAL A 44 0.62 9.43 2.80
CA VAL A 44 1.70 8.61 3.36
C VAL A 44 2.02 9.14 4.75
N GLY A 45 2.18 8.22 5.70
CA GLY A 45 2.58 8.56 7.06
C GLY A 45 4.07 8.87 7.16
N PRO A 46 4.51 9.48 8.27
CA PRO A 46 5.90 9.90 8.44
C PRO A 46 6.91 8.73 8.49
N GLY A 47 6.46 7.50 8.77
CA GLY A 47 7.32 6.32 8.85
C GLY A 47 7.48 5.76 10.27
N VAL A 48 8.46 4.86 10.45
CA VAL A 48 8.74 4.20 11.74
C VAL A 48 10.00 4.82 12.35
N HIS A 49 10.06 4.94 13.68
CA HIS A 49 11.31 5.27 14.36
C HIS A 49 12.10 3.98 14.65
N ASP A 50 13.39 4.02 14.36
CA ASP A 50 14.31 2.97 14.77
C ASP A 50 14.53 2.98 16.30
N ARG A 51 15.24 1.98 16.83
CA ARG A 51 15.61 1.90 18.25
C ARG A 51 16.46 3.09 18.70
N GLU A 52 17.22 3.67 17.78
CA GLU A 52 18.01 4.88 18.00
C GLU A 52 17.19 6.19 17.88
N GLY A 53 15.88 6.10 17.59
CA GLY A 53 15.01 7.26 17.43
C GLY A 53 15.12 7.96 16.06
N LYS A 54 15.95 7.45 15.14
CA LYS A 54 15.98 7.92 13.75
C LYS A 54 14.69 7.55 13.04
N LEU A 55 14.12 8.51 12.30
CA LEU A 55 12.92 8.31 11.51
C LEU A 55 13.27 7.64 10.17
N ILE A 56 12.72 6.45 9.95
CA ILE A 56 12.82 5.69 8.70
C ILE A 56 11.59 6.06 7.86
N PRO A 57 11.76 6.84 6.78
CA PRO A 57 10.64 7.27 5.95
C PRO A 57 10.07 6.11 5.14
N VAL A 58 8.80 6.23 4.78
CA VAL A 58 8.13 5.29 3.87
C VAL A 58 8.66 5.48 2.45
N SER A 59 8.95 4.39 1.74
CA SER A 59 9.49 4.44 0.36
C SER A 59 8.49 4.89 -0.70
N LEU A 60 7.20 4.97 -0.36
CA LEU A 60 6.10 5.33 -1.25
C LEU A 60 5.84 6.83 -1.20
N LYS A 61 5.48 7.41 -2.35
CA LYS A 61 5.12 8.83 -2.47
C LYS A 61 3.63 8.98 -2.79
N GLN A 62 3.10 10.17 -2.49
CA GLN A 62 1.74 10.51 -2.90
C GLN A 62 1.63 10.48 -4.42
N GLY A 63 0.62 9.79 -4.95
CA GLY A 63 0.36 9.64 -6.37
C GLY A 63 0.88 8.35 -6.98
N ASP A 64 1.68 7.56 -6.27
CA ASP A 64 2.17 6.28 -6.76
C ASP A 64 1.04 5.26 -6.93
N THR A 65 1.19 4.38 -7.91
CA THR A 65 0.27 3.27 -8.15
C THR A 65 0.82 2.02 -7.48
N VAL A 66 0.05 1.43 -6.57
CA VAL A 66 0.44 0.25 -5.79
C VAL A 66 -0.57 -0.87 -5.97
N LEU A 67 -0.11 -2.11 -5.80
CA LEU A 67 -0.98 -3.28 -5.74
C LEU A 67 -1.38 -3.52 -4.28
N ILE A 68 -2.68 -3.58 -4.05
CA ILE A 68 -3.27 -3.82 -2.74
C ILE A 68 -3.57 -5.32 -2.65
N PRO A 69 -3.02 -6.04 -1.66
CA PRO A 69 -3.44 -7.40 -1.37
C PRO A 69 -4.90 -7.42 -0.90
N ASP A 70 -5.63 -8.52 -1.16
CA ASP A 70 -7.02 -8.69 -0.69
C ASP A 70 -7.14 -8.72 0.84
N TYR A 71 -6.03 -8.87 1.55
CA TYR A 71 -5.94 -8.98 3.00
C TYR A 71 -4.92 -7.99 3.58
N GLY A 72 -5.15 -7.52 4.81
CA GLY A 72 -4.17 -6.71 5.54
C GLY A 72 -4.31 -5.19 5.35
N GLY A 73 -5.54 -4.69 5.32
CA GLY A 73 -5.85 -3.26 5.34
C GLY A 73 -7.17 -2.97 6.06
N THR A 74 -7.33 -1.73 6.55
CA THR A 74 -8.60 -1.25 7.10
C THR A 74 -9.33 -0.44 6.04
N GLU A 75 -10.58 -0.79 5.76
CA GLU A 75 -11.42 -0.03 4.85
C GLU A 75 -11.92 1.24 5.54
N VAL A 76 -11.72 2.38 4.89
CA VAL A 76 -12.12 3.70 5.37
C VAL A 76 -12.98 4.34 4.28
N LYS A 77 -14.26 4.56 4.58
CA LYS A 77 -15.20 5.25 3.68
C LYS A 77 -15.21 6.73 4.01
N LEU A 78 -14.85 7.57 3.04
CA LEU A 78 -14.85 9.03 3.17
C LEU A 78 -15.67 9.62 2.04
N GLY A 79 -16.93 9.95 2.33
CA GLY A 79 -17.90 10.37 1.32
C GLY A 79 -18.21 9.24 0.34
N ASP A 80 -18.13 9.53 -0.95
CA ASP A 80 -18.43 8.59 -2.05
C ASP A 80 -17.22 7.75 -2.49
N LYS A 81 -16.07 7.89 -1.80
CA LYS A 81 -14.82 7.22 -2.14
C LYS A 81 -14.42 6.20 -1.07
N GLU A 82 -13.99 5.03 -1.56
CA GLU A 82 -13.46 3.96 -0.74
C GLU A 82 -11.93 4.06 -0.68
N TYR A 83 -11.42 4.15 0.55
CA TYR A 83 -10.00 4.16 0.83
C TYR A 83 -9.63 2.91 1.60
N THR A 84 -8.42 2.42 1.38
CA THR A 84 -7.81 1.36 2.17
C THR A 84 -6.60 1.92 2.89
N LEU A 85 -6.59 1.75 4.21
CA LEU A 85 -5.46 2.06 5.05
C LEU A 85 -4.60 0.80 5.19
N SER A 86 -3.41 0.81 4.60
CA SER A 86 -2.48 -0.33 4.63
C SER A 86 -1.18 0.05 5.31
N CYS A 87 -0.50 -0.94 5.90
CA CYS A 87 0.87 -0.74 6.38
C CYS A 87 1.82 -0.74 5.17
N SER A 88 2.86 0.10 5.14
CA SER A 88 3.78 0.10 4.00
C SER A 88 4.40 -1.27 3.73
N LEU A 89 4.58 -2.10 4.76
CA LEU A 89 5.15 -3.44 4.63
C LEU A 89 4.27 -4.39 3.80
N THR A 90 2.96 -4.14 3.70
CA THR A 90 2.04 -5.02 2.96
C THR A 90 1.88 -4.65 1.49
N LEU A 91 2.31 -3.46 1.08
CA LEU A 91 2.18 -2.95 -0.29
C LEU A 91 3.40 -3.26 -1.18
N PHE A 92 4.39 -3.99 -0.66
CA PHE A 92 5.55 -4.39 -1.47
C PHE A 92 5.16 -5.48 -2.48
N PRO A 93 5.63 -5.38 -3.74
CA PRO A 93 5.45 -6.46 -4.71
C PRO A 93 6.08 -7.74 -4.16
N ARG A 94 5.43 -8.91 -4.39
CA ARG A 94 5.89 -10.22 -3.89
C ARG A 94 7.38 -10.49 -4.10
N THR A 95 7.98 -9.92 -5.14
CA THR A 95 9.41 -10.00 -5.45
C THR A 95 10.31 -9.38 -4.37
N ILE A 96 9.90 -8.27 -3.76
CA ILE A 96 10.66 -7.61 -2.69
C ILE A 96 10.39 -8.26 -1.33
N TYR A 97 9.26 -8.95 -1.14
CA TYR A 97 8.96 -9.64 0.12
C TYR A 97 9.97 -10.77 0.42
N ILE A 98 10.53 -11.41 -0.61
CA ILE A 98 11.59 -12.41 -0.46
C ILE A 98 12.90 -11.73 -0.07
N GLU A 99 13.30 -10.68 -0.79
CA GLU A 99 14.51 -9.89 -0.47
C GLU A 99 14.44 -9.24 0.92
N MET A 100 13.31 -8.64 1.30
CA MET A 100 13.13 -8.07 2.64
C MET A 100 13.03 -9.13 3.72
N ARG A 101 12.51 -10.33 3.44
CA ARG A 101 12.54 -11.44 4.41
C ARG A 101 13.96 -11.96 4.61
N ILE A 102 14.73 -12.08 3.52
CA ILE A 102 16.16 -12.40 3.58
C ILE A 102 16.90 -11.30 4.36
N TYR A 103 16.65 -10.03 4.08
CA TYR A 103 17.25 -8.90 4.79
C TYR A 103 16.85 -8.85 6.27
N TRP A 104 15.59 -9.14 6.60
CA TRP A 104 15.08 -9.22 7.97
C TRP A 104 15.67 -10.39 8.73
N GLU A 105 15.79 -11.57 8.12
CA GLU A 105 16.48 -12.73 8.71
C GLU A 105 17.98 -12.44 8.87
N HIS A 106 18.62 -11.76 7.90
CA HIS A 106 20.02 -11.37 7.99
C HIS A 106 20.28 -10.35 9.11
N CYS A 107 19.42 -9.34 9.26
CA CYS A 107 19.52 -8.34 10.33
C CYS A 107 19.16 -8.91 11.71
N MET A 108 18.24 -9.88 11.81
CA MET A 108 17.92 -10.56 13.08
C MET A 108 19.04 -11.50 13.53
N ILE A 109 19.72 -12.16 12.59
CA ILE A 109 20.80 -13.11 12.90
C ILE A 109 22.11 -12.38 13.25
N ASN A 110 22.46 -11.33 12.51
CA ASN A 110 23.76 -10.67 12.68
C ASN A 110 23.74 -9.49 13.67
N GLY A 111 22.56 -9.06 14.12
CA GLY A 111 22.45 -7.82 14.88
C GLY A 111 22.74 -6.61 14.00
N PHE A 112 22.11 -5.50 14.34
CA PHE A 112 22.43 -4.20 13.76
C PHE A 112 23.76 -3.76 14.39
N GLU A 113 24.87 -3.91 13.67
CA GLU A 113 26.14 -3.25 14.00
C GLU A 113 26.04 -1.75 13.69
#